data_AF-A0A956C7Y5-F1
#
_entry.id   AF-A0A956C7Y5-F1
#
_cell.length_a   1.000
_cell.length_b   1.000
_cell.length_c   1.000
_cell.angle_alpha   90.00
_cell.angle_beta   90.00
_cell.angle_gamma   90.00
#
_symmetry.space_group_name_H-M   'P 1'
#
loop_
_entity.id
_entity.type
_entity.pdbx_description
1 polymer ?
#
loop_
_entity_poly.entity_id
_entity_poly.type
_entity_poly.pdbx_seq_one_letter_code
_entity_poly.pdbx_strand_id
1 'polypeptide(L)'
;MNDLERRIRDRVDAFVEELTDLIRQAALESVKEALGSAESPPPRAKQKRTGRVVGKKRSGGKRSAEELARSEGAIATFVAKHPGARADQIAREMGVPTKDLALPIKKLLSRGELSTQGQKRATRYFAGKKR
;
A
#
# COMPACT_ATOMS: atom_id res chain seq x y z
N MET A 1 34.66 24.41 -21.31
CA MET A 1 34.05 23.19 -20.75
C MET A 1 32.85 23.63 -19.93
N ASN A 2 31.67 23.14 -20.32
CA ASN A 2 30.38 23.76 -20.02
C ASN A 2 30.00 23.60 -18.55
N ASP A 3 29.84 24.71 -17.82
CA ASP A 3 29.48 24.77 -16.39
C ASP A 3 28.17 24.00 -16.09
N LEU A 4 27.23 24.02 -17.04
CA LEU A 4 25.99 23.24 -16.98
C LEU A 4 26.24 21.73 -16.94
N GLU A 5 27.17 21.21 -17.76
CA GLU A 5 27.49 19.77 -17.75
C GLU A 5 28.10 19.35 -16.42
N ARG A 6 28.94 20.19 -15.82
CA ARG A 6 29.51 19.95 -14.50
C ARG A 6 28.43 19.91 -13.44
N ARG A 7 27.52 20.89 -13.45
CA ARG A 7 26.40 20.95 -12.51
C ARG A 7 25.42 19.78 -12.66
N ILE A 8 25.20 19.30 -13.88
CA ILE A 8 24.39 18.11 -14.14
C ILE A 8 25.07 16.87 -13.56
N ARG A 9 26.38 16.67 -13.79
CA ARG A 9 27.14 15.54 -13.22
C ARG A 9 27.10 15.56 -11.71
N ASP A 10 27.42 16.70 -11.09
CA ASP A 10 27.40 16.85 -9.63
C ASP A 10 26.01 16.49 -9.03
N ARG A 11 24.92 16.84 -9.73
CA ARG A 11 23.57 16.51 -9.26
C ARG A 11 23.20 15.04 -9.48
N VAL A 12 23.66 14.43 -10.57
CA VAL A 12 23.47 13.00 -10.82
C VAL A 12 24.24 12.17 -9.80
N ASP A 13 25.48 12.55 -9.49
CA ASP A 13 26.32 11.84 -8.51
C ASP A 13 25.69 11.89 -7.12
N ALA A 14 25.25 13.08 -6.67
CA ALA A 14 24.52 13.22 -5.41
C ALA A 14 23.22 12.38 -5.38
N PHE A 15 22.49 12.33 -6.49
CA PHE A 15 21.27 11.51 -6.58
C PHE A 15 21.57 10.01 -6.51
N VAL A 16 22.64 9.55 -7.16
CA VAL A 16 23.06 8.14 -7.12
C VAL A 16 23.50 7.74 -5.71
N GLU A 17 24.19 8.63 -4.99
CA GLU A 17 24.55 8.42 -3.58
C GLU A 17 23.29 8.28 -2.71
N GLU A 18 22.36 9.24 -2.81
CA GLU A 18 21.08 9.21 -2.07
C GLU A 18 20.28 7.92 -2.38
N LEU A 19 20.22 7.51 -3.65
CA LEU A 19 19.52 6.29 -4.05
C LEU A 19 20.20 5.02 -3.51
N THR A 20 21.53 4.97 -3.52
CA THR A 20 22.30 3.82 -3.05
C THR A 20 22.11 3.61 -1.54
N ASP A 21 22.09 4.70 -0.77
CA ASP A 21 21.85 4.65 0.68
C ASP A 21 20.44 4.13 1.00
N LEU A 22 19.43 4.62 0.27
CA LEU A 22 18.05 4.18 0.45
C LEU A 22 17.88 2.69 0.14
N ILE A 23 18.50 2.21 -0.95
CA ILE A 23 18.48 0.79 -1.33
C ILE A 23 19.17 -0.07 -0.27
N ARG A 24 20.32 0.38 0.25
CA ARG A 24 21.05 -0.34 1.30
C ARG A 24 20.22 -0.49 2.57
N GLN A 25 19.51 0.57 2.99
CA GLN A 25 18.65 0.53 4.17
C GLN A 25 17.49 -0.47 4.01
N ALA A 26 16.80 -0.43 2.86
CA ALA A 26 15.70 -1.37 2.56
C ALA A 26 16.18 -2.82 2.49
N ALA A 27 17.38 -3.06 1.95
CA ALA A 27 17.97 -4.40 1.90
C ALA A 27 18.30 -4.93 3.32
N LEU A 28 18.85 -4.09 4.20
CA LEU A 28 19.13 -4.47 5.59
C LEU A 28 17.86 -4.77 6.38
N GLU A 29 16.79 -4.02 6.16
CA GLU A 29 15.49 -4.26 6.78
C GLU A 29 14.89 -5.61 6.34
N SER A 30 14.94 -5.90 5.04
CA SER A 30 14.48 -7.19 4.48
C SER A 30 15.24 -8.39 5.06
N VAL A 31 16.56 -8.25 5.24
CA VAL A 31 17.41 -9.30 5.85
C VAL A 31 17.09 -9.48 7.33
N LYS A 32 16.86 -8.39 8.08
CA LYS A 32 16.43 -8.45 9.49
C LYS A 32 15.09 -9.12 9.66
N GLU A 33 14.12 -8.83 8.79
CA GLU A 33 12.80 -9.48 8.83
C GLU A 33 12.89 -10.98 8.55
N ALA A 34 13.69 -11.37 7.55
CA ALA A 34 13.91 -12.77 7.21
C ALA A 34 14.64 -13.56 8.32
N LEU A 35 15.59 -12.93 9.01
CA LEU A 35 16.35 -13.55 10.11
C LEU A 35 15.61 -13.50 11.46
N GLY A 36 14.76 -12.50 11.68
CA GLY A 36 14.01 -12.29 12.94
C GLY A 36 12.72 -13.10 13.06
N SER A 37 12.23 -13.71 11.98
CA SER A 37 11.01 -14.55 12.01
C SER A 37 11.23 -16.01 12.47
N ALA A 38 12.39 -16.35 13.03
CA ALA A 38 12.75 -17.71 13.42
C ALA A 38 12.32 -18.14 14.84
N GLU A 39 11.45 -17.40 15.53
CA GLU A 39 10.95 -17.77 16.86
C GLU A 39 9.43 -18.03 16.86
N SER A 40 9.06 -19.27 16.54
CA SER A 40 7.70 -19.80 16.72
C SER A 40 7.49 -20.30 18.15
N PRO A 41 6.42 -19.91 18.86
CA PRO A 41 6.02 -20.57 20.11
C PRO A 41 5.43 -21.97 19.84
N PRO A 42 5.59 -22.95 20.75
CA PRO A 42 5.12 -24.32 20.53
C PRO A 42 3.58 -24.43 20.57
N PRO A 43 2.97 -25.34 19.80
CA PRO A 43 1.52 -25.53 19.80
C PRO A 43 1.08 -26.36 21.01
N ARG A 44 0.20 -25.82 21.85
CA ARG A 44 -0.54 -26.59 22.86
C ARG A 44 -1.69 -27.36 22.19
N ALA A 45 -1.65 -28.67 22.34
CA ALA A 45 -2.69 -29.61 21.91
C ALA A 45 -3.98 -29.50 22.75
N LYS A 46 -5.12 -29.80 22.09
CA LYS A 46 -6.44 -30.32 22.57
C LYS A 46 -7.53 -29.76 21.63
N GLN A 47 -8.58 -30.44 21.19
CA GLN A 47 -9.10 -31.80 21.27
C GLN A 47 -10.24 -31.88 20.22
N LYS A 48 -10.45 -33.04 19.60
CA LYS A 48 -11.47 -33.31 18.56
C LYS A 48 -12.87 -32.78 18.91
N ARG A 49 -13.51 -32.07 17.98
CA ARG A 49 -14.95 -32.24 17.68
C ARG A 49 -15.21 -32.09 16.18
N THR A 50 -15.93 -33.07 15.66
CA THR A 50 -16.40 -33.23 14.29
C THR A 50 -17.35 -32.10 13.88
N GLY A 51 -17.03 -31.44 12.78
CA GLY A 51 -17.90 -30.50 12.09
C GLY A 51 -17.24 -30.11 10.79
N ARG A 52 -17.90 -30.34 9.66
CA ARG A 52 -17.43 -30.01 8.32
C ARG A 52 -17.27 -28.49 8.19
N VAL A 53 -16.08 -27.97 8.47
CA VAL A 53 -15.74 -26.56 8.27
C VAL A 53 -15.22 -26.40 6.85
N VAL A 54 -16.08 -25.88 5.96
CA VAL A 54 -15.65 -25.26 4.71
C VAL A 54 -14.51 -24.29 5.06
N GLY A 55 -13.34 -24.49 4.47
CA GLY A 55 -12.12 -23.76 4.78
C GLY A 55 -12.34 -22.25 4.74
N LYS A 56 -12.55 -21.66 5.92
CA LYS A 56 -12.55 -20.22 6.10
C LYS A 56 -11.11 -19.79 5.91
N LYS A 57 -10.77 -19.32 4.70
CA LYS A 57 -9.53 -18.56 4.44
C LYS A 57 -9.32 -17.64 5.63
N ARG A 58 -8.16 -17.74 6.28
CA ARG A 58 -7.76 -16.91 7.41
C ARG A 58 -7.75 -15.44 6.97
N SER A 59 -8.91 -14.81 7.05
CA SER A 59 -9.07 -13.36 7.08
C SER A 59 -8.47 -12.93 8.40
N GLY A 60 -7.23 -12.44 8.40
CA GLY A 60 -6.64 -12.02 9.67
C GLY A 60 -5.14 -11.77 9.73
N GLY A 61 -4.45 -11.64 8.60
CA GLY A 61 -3.28 -10.76 8.59
C GLY A 61 -3.82 -9.33 8.61
N LYS A 62 -3.73 -8.63 9.73
CA LYS A 62 -3.87 -7.17 9.68
C LYS A 62 -2.84 -6.73 8.65
N ARG A 63 -3.28 -6.16 7.51
CA ARG A 63 -2.34 -5.50 6.58
C ARG A 63 -1.38 -4.68 7.43
N SER A 64 -0.08 -4.93 7.27
CA SER A 64 0.91 -4.20 8.06
C SER A 64 0.67 -2.70 7.83
N ALA A 65 0.98 -1.86 8.82
CA ALA A 65 0.73 -0.42 8.69
C ALA A 65 1.39 0.16 7.42
N GLU A 66 2.51 -0.43 7.01
CA GLU A 66 3.25 -0.13 5.79
C GLU A 66 2.54 -0.57 4.52
N GLU A 67 2.00 -1.79 4.46
CA GLU A 67 1.20 -2.25 3.30
C GLU A 67 -0.03 -1.36 3.10
N LEU A 68 -0.61 -0.89 4.21
CA LEU A 68 -1.73 0.04 4.17
C LEU A 68 -1.30 1.41 3.65
N ALA A 69 -0.16 1.94 4.10
CA ALA A 69 0.40 3.21 3.61
C ALA A 69 0.79 3.12 2.12
N ARG A 70 1.39 2.01 1.68
CA ARG A 70 1.68 1.75 0.26
C ARG A 70 0.40 1.71 -0.56
N SER A 71 -0.63 1.04 -0.06
CA SER A 71 -1.95 1.00 -0.70
C SER A 71 -2.59 2.40 -0.77
N GLU A 72 -2.50 3.19 0.30
CA GLU A 72 -2.99 4.58 0.35
C GLU A 72 -2.31 5.45 -0.73
N GLY A 73 -0.99 5.42 -0.82
CA GLY A 73 -0.23 6.19 -1.82
C GLY A 73 -0.53 5.76 -3.26
N ALA A 74 -0.66 4.46 -3.51
CA ALA A 74 -1.00 3.94 -4.83
C ALA A 74 -2.42 4.35 -5.27
N ILE A 75 -3.39 4.29 -4.35
CA ILE A 75 -4.77 4.73 -4.61
C ILE A 75 -4.80 6.24 -4.89
N ALA A 76 -4.12 7.06 -4.07
CA ALA A 76 -4.06 8.50 -4.29
C ALA A 76 -3.46 8.85 -5.65
N THR A 77 -2.36 8.18 -6.03
CA THR A 77 -1.70 8.36 -7.34
C THR A 77 -2.62 7.94 -8.49
N PHE A 78 -3.32 6.82 -8.36
CA PHE A 78 -4.23 6.35 -9.39
C PHE A 78 -5.44 7.28 -9.57
N VAL A 79 -6.06 7.73 -8.47
CA VAL A 79 -7.19 8.65 -8.54
C VAL A 79 -6.78 10.04 -9.05
N ALA A 80 -5.54 10.46 -8.81
CA ALA A 80 -4.98 11.68 -9.40
C ALA A 80 -4.81 11.55 -10.92
N LYS A 81 -4.39 10.38 -11.42
CA LYS A 81 -4.26 10.10 -12.87
C LYS A 81 -5.62 9.85 -13.54
N HIS A 82 -6.57 9.29 -12.81
CA HIS A 82 -7.91 8.93 -13.28
C HIS A 82 -8.99 9.58 -12.40
N PRO A 83 -9.22 10.90 -12.54
CA PRO A 83 -10.24 11.59 -11.76
C PRO A 83 -11.63 11.03 -12.09
N GLY A 84 -12.41 10.74 -11.05
CA GLY A 84 -13.74 10.19 -11.19
C GLY A 84 -13.79 8.65 -11.26
N ALA A 85 -12.68 7.95 -11.01
CA ALA A 85 -12.63 6.51 -10.94
C ALA A 85 -13.59 5.95 -9.86
N ARG A 86 -14.21 4.80 -10.15
CA ARG A 86 -15.07 4.07 -9.20
C ARG A 86 -14.25 3.08 -8.37
N ALA A 87 -14.73 2.73 -7.18
CA ALA A 87 -14.05 1.75 -6.30
C ALA A 87 -13.71 0.43 -7.02
N ASP A 88 -14.60 -0.05 -7.90
CA ASP A 88 -14.39 -1.28 -8.68
C ASP A 88 -13.27 -1.15 -9.72
N GLN A 89 -13.09 0.05 -10.30
CA GLN A 89 -11.99 0.31 -11.24
C GLN A 89 -10.66 0.37 -10.52
N ILE A 90 -10.61 1.04 -9.36
CA ILE A 90 -9.42 1.11 -8.51
C ILE A 90 -9.05 -0.32 -8.04
N ALA A 91 -10.04 -1.14 -7.67
CA ALA A 91 -9.81 -2.52 -7.26
C ALA A 91 -9.23 -3.40 -8.37
N ARG A 92 -9.73 -3.22 -9.60
CA ARG A 92 -9.21 -3.93 -10.77
C ARG A 92 -7.78 -3.55 -11.09
N GLU A 93 -7.46 -2.26 -11.06
CA GLU A 93 -6.10 -1.79 -11.34
C GLU A 93 -5.11 -2.30 -10.28
N MET A 94 -5.51 -2.20 -9.00
CA MET A 94 -4.66 -2.59 -7.89
C MET A 94 -4.56 -4.11 -7.70
N GLY A 95 -5.34 -4.91 -8.44
CA GLY A 95 -5.37 -6.36 -8.31
C GLY A 95 -5.86 -6.87 -6.95
N VAL A 96 -6.53 -6.02 -6.16
CA VAL A 96 -7.01 -6.36 -4.81
C VAL A 96 -8.54 -6.45 -4.77
N PRO A 97 -9.12 -7.28 -3.91
CA PRO A 97 -10.57 -7.36 -3.80
C PRO A 97 -11.14 -6.04 -3.25
N THR A 98 -12.32 -5.63 -3.73
CA THR A 98 -12.98 -4.37 -3.35
C THR A 98 -13.17 -4.21 -1.83
N LYS A 99 -13.34 -5.32 -1.10
CA LYS A 99 -13.45 -5.33 0.37
C LYS A 99 -12.18 -4.85 1.06
N ASP A 100 -11.01 -5.10 0.46
CA ASP A 100 -9.75 -4.68 1.02
C ASP A 100 -9.43 -3.19 0.76
N LEU A 101 -10.04 -2.62 -0.28
CA LEU A 101 -9.88 -1.23 -0.70
C LEU A 101 -10.71 -0.24 0.14
N ALA A 102 -11.76 -0.71 0.81
CA ALA A 102 -12.66 0.14 1.59
C ALA A 102 -11.98 0.85 2.77
N LEU A 103 -11.08 0.17 3.49
CA LEU A 103 -10.38 0.73 4.64
C LEU A 103 -9.36 1.82 4.23
N PRO A 104 -8.45 1.60 3.25
CA PRO A 104 -7.58 2.65 2.73
C PRO A 104 -8.34 3.88 2.23
N ILE A 105 -9.40 3.70 1.43
CA ILE A 105 -10.22 4.81 0.92
C ILE A 105 -10.80 5.61 2.08
N LYS A 106 -11.36 4.93 3.10
CA LYS A 106 -11.93 5.61 4.26
C LYS A 106 -10.90 6.46 5.00
N LYS A 107 -9.66 5.99 5.13
CA LYS A 107 -8.57 6.76 5.73
C LYS A 107 -8.20 7.98 4.89
N LEU A 108 -8.06 7.82 3.58
CA LEU A 108 -7.78 8.94 2.66
C LEU A 108 -8.89 9.99 2.67
N LEU A 109 -10.15 9.58 2.72
CA LEU A 109 -11.29 10.48 2.88
C LEU A 109 -11.26 11.22 4.22
N SER A 110 -10.91 10.53 5.32
CA SER A 110 -10.82 11.15 6.64
C SER A 110 -9.68 12.17 6.75
N ARG A 111 -8.58 11.97 6.00
CA ARG A 111 -7.47 12.92 5.88
C ARG A 111 -7.76 14.06 4.90
N GLY A 112 -8.81 13.95 4.08
CA GLY A 112 -9.15 14.94 3.05
C GLY A 112 -8.29 14.86 1.79
N GLU A 113 -7.52 13.78 1.62
CA GLU A 113 -6.69 13.51 0.44
C GLU A 113 -7.53 13.04 -0.76
N LEU A 114 -8.70 12.46 -0.49
CA LEU A 114 -9.69 12.11 -1.49
C LEU A 114 -11.02 12.80 -1.20
N SER A 115 -11.82 12.99 -2.24
CA SER A 115 -13.22 13.36 -2.14
C SER A 115 -14.11 12.41 -2.94
N THR A 116 -15.35 12.25 -2.47
CA THR A 116 -16.36 11.42 -3.13
C THR A 116 -17.49 12.27 -3.69
N GLN A 117 -17.93 11.96 -4.90
CA GLN A 117 -19.19 12.46 -5.46
C GLN A 117 -20.10 11.30 -5.87
N GLY A 118 -21.41 11.47 -5.72
CA GLY A 118 -22.41 10.47 -6.06
C GLY A 118 -22.76 9.52 -4.91
N GLN A 119 -23.65 8.56 -5.19
CA GLN A 119 -24.23 7.68 -4.17
C GLN A 119 -24.21 6.20 -4.58
N LYS A 120 -24.06 5.31 -3.59
CA LYS A 120 -24.06 3.85 -3.75
C LYS A 120 -23.03 3.39 -4.80
N ARG A 121 -23.49 2.79 -5.91
CA ARG A 121 -22.61 2.30 -6.97
C ARG A 121 -22.13 3.41 -7.89
N ALA A 122 -22.76 4.58 -7.90
CA ALA A 122 -22.34 5.73 -8.68
C ALA A 122 -21.27 6.59 -7.99
N THR A 123 -20.75 6.17 -6.83
CA THR A 123 -19.71 6.91 -6.12
C THR A 123 -18.42 6.93 -6.94
N ARG A 124 -17.98 8.16 -7.26
CA ARG A 124 -16.74 8.50 -7.96
C ARG A 124 -15.79 9.16 -6.99
N TYR A 125 -14.50 8.81 -7.10
CA TYR A 125 -13.43 9.35 -6.27
C TYR A 125 -12.62 10.38 -7.04
N PHE A 126 -12.24 11.45 -6.36
CA PHE A 126 -11.42 12.54 -6.90
C PHE A 126 -10.26 12.83 -5.96
N ALA A 127 -9.11 13.20 -6.52
CA ALA A 127 -7.94 13.58 -5.75
C ALA A 127 -8.14 14.99 -5.17
N GLY A 128 -7.81 15.15 -3.88
CA GLY A 128 -7.89 16.40 -3.15
C GLY A 128 -9.25 16.70 -2.51
N LYS A 129 -9.24 17.77 -1.73
CA LYS A 129 -10.40 18.27 -0.97
C LYS A 129 -11.49 18.73 -1.94
N LYS A 130 -12.73 18.33 -1.66
CA LYS A 130 -13.92 18.81 -2.38
C LYS A 130 -13.94 20.34 -2.29
N ARG A 131 -13.71 21.02 -3.43
CA ARG A 131 -13.97 22.45 -3.57
C ARG A 131 -15.48 22.71 -3.59
#